data_AF-A0A9D5YFX8-F1
#
_entry.id   AF-A0A9D5YFX8-F1
#
_cell.length_a   1.000
_cell.length_b   1.000
_cell.length_c   1.000
_cell.angle_alpha   90.00
_cell.angle_beta   90.00
_cell.angle_gamma   90.00
#
_symmetry.space_group_name_H-M   'P 1'
#
loop_
_entity.id
_entity.type
_entity.pdbx_description
1 polymer ?
#
loop_
_entity_poly.entity_id
_entity_poly.type
_entity_poly.pdbx_seq_one_letter_code
_entity_poly.pdbx_strand_id
1 'polypeptide(L)'
;MKKIISVILAVSMLFSVGATGVFAKTPERADVIFAESEADIKALDRDIPVVEVPGFGETIYKGLDTEDESDDISLFGPDMGVLLTSLFKNLPAFLAGILFRNFDLVDNSLGPFMLDVFSDLGCNPDGTVKEGTGTKRVNTAEPKDEYGYRNSYVFRFDWRKDMHTLAGELNEYIELVKDVTDSEKIAIVAFSQGNCVVMTYLYEYYYIESDPDKRDDIDAVIFMCGAMNGVGSCEDPISGNIGIDSLSLLRFIKVALEGNLALSALYYMVEMLYAVGLMDWLVGLVNDYLDERLENAIDPYLLSSFGALPGFYAMMSPEKYEEAEQLMFATPELQEKYAGMIEKNRYYHNEVQANMGNIIDSLMAEGKNVGIIAEYGYPIAPATSDNDRMTDFSICTAQESFGATCSEVDGILGLDYKQAKECVCGKNHVSCDLQIDASTCLYPDITWFAKGLKHDAGGRFWADLFDLIIYSDRQISVWDYSDYPQFMENYEDSFLVPLTNDGTYATPFEDTLIFGRFRAKGGC
;
A
#
# COMPACT_ATOMS: atom_id res chain seq x y z
N MET A 1 13.15 -7.31 -28.05
CA MET A 1 12.58 -6.02 -28.47
C MET A 1 11.44 -5.54 -27.59
N LYS A 2 10.18 -6.02 -27.65
CA LYS A 2 9.13 -5.55 -26.71
C LYS A 2 9.16 -6.21 -25.32
N LYS A 3 9.51 -7.52 -25.28
CA LYS A 3 9.54 -8.35 -24.07
C LYS A 3 10.36 -7.81 -22.89
N ILE A 4 11.48 -7.11 -23.10
CA ILE A 4 12.34 -6.68 -21.98
C ILE A 4 11.72 -5.53 -21.18
N ILE A 5 11.01 -4.60 -21.83
CA ILE A 5 10.48 -3.45 -21.12
C ILE A 5 9.38 -3.94 -20.22
N SER A 6 8.50 -4.78 -20.75
CA SER A 6 7.56 -5.56 -19.97
C SER A 6 8.22 -6.31 -18.81
N VAL A 7 9.45 -6.83 -18.98
CA VAL A 7 10.26 -7.41 -17.88
C VAL A 7 10.71 -6.37 -16.88
N ILE A 8 11.22 -5.22 -17.30
CA ILE A 8 11.66 -4.15 -16.40
C ILE A 8 10.48 -3.55 -15.65
N LEU A 9 9.35 -3.30 -16.32
CA LEU A 9 8.09 -2.91 -15.70
C LEU A 9 7.67 -3.96 -14.65
N ALA A 10 7.77 -5.26 -14.97
CA ALA A 10 7.49 -6.33 -14.02
C ALA A 10 8.51 -6.41 -12.85
N VAL A 11 9.80 -6.13 -13.08
CA VAL A 11 10.83 -6.02 -12.03
C VAL A 11 10.54 -4.83 -11.14
N SER A 12 10.26 -3.67 -11.73
CA SER A 12 9.92 -2.44 -11.01
C SER A 12 8.69 -2.69 -10.15
N MET A 13 7.63 -3.28 -10.70
CA MET A 13 6.46 -3.70 -9.93
C MET A 13 6.83 -4.68 -8.81
N LEU A 14 7.61 -5.72 -9.08
CA LEU A 14 8.05 -6.67 -8.05
C LEU A 14 8.86 -6.00 -6.93
N PHE A 15 9.78 -5.10 -7.28
CA PHE A 15 10.63 -4.41 -6.33
C PHE A 15 9.82 -3.40 -5.51
N SER A 16 8.95 -2.64 -6.19
CA SER A 16 8.02 -1.69 -5.60
C SER A 16 7.04 -2.33 -4.62
N VAL A 17 6.50 -3.48 -5.01
CA VAL A 17 5.38 -4.15 -4.33
C VAL A 17 5.89 -5.23 -3.35
N GLY A 18 7.07 -5.82 -3.60
CA GLY A 18 7.64 -6.92 -2.82
C GLY A 18 8.70 -6.50 -1.80
N ALA A 19 9.34 -5.33 -1.93
CA ALA A 19 10.34 -4.91 -0.95
C ALA A 19 9.74 -4.60 0.44
N THR A 20 8.46 -4.25 0.52
CA THR A 20 7.73 -3.99 1.76
C THR A 20 7.69 -5.23 2.67
N GLY A 21 7.38 -6.41 2.14
CA GLY A 21 7.34 -7.68 2.89
C GLY A 21 8.71 -8.27 3.24
N VAL A 22 9.79 -7.86 2.55
CA VAL A 22 11.15 -8.38 2.76
C VAL A 22 11.88 -7.65 3.90
N PHE A 23 11.55 -6.38 4.12
CA PHE A 23 12.19 -5.53 5.13
C PHE A 23 11.29 -5.21 6.33
N ALA A 24 10.05 -5.72 6.33
CA ALA A 24 9.17 -5.72 7.48
C ALA A 24 9.65 -6.78 8.49
N LYS A 25 10.00 -6.34 9.70
CA LYS A 25 9.93 -7.23 10.86
C LYS A 25 8.51 -7.12 11.38
N THR A 26 7.79 -8.22 11.49
CA THR A 26 6.57 -8.27 12.30
C THR A 26 7.01 -8.10 13.75
N PRO A 27 6.66 -7.00 14.43
CA PRO A 27 7.00 -6.84 15.83
C PRO A 27 6.15 -7.79 16.68
N GLU A 28 6.74 -8.32 17.76
CA GLU A 28 5.94 -8.93 18.82
C GLU A 28 5.13 -7.82 19.50
N ARG A 29 3.87 -8.10 19.88
CA ARG A 29 3.01 -7.16 20.61
C ARG A 29 3.77 -6.65 21.85
N ALA A 30 4.04 -5.35 21.94
CA ALA A 30 4.48 -4.78 23.21
C ALA A 30 3.29 -4.69 24.17
N ASP A 31 3.57 -4.87 25.45
CA ASP A 31 2.59 -4.68 26.52
C ASP A 31 2.06 -3.24 26.50
N VAL A 32 0.74 -3.08 26.67
CA VAL A 32 0.02 -1.80 26.70
C VAL A 32 0.58 -0.89 27.81
N ILE A 33 0.86 0.39 27.49
CA ILE A 33 1.44 1.35 28.46
C ILE A 33 0.44 2.42 28.94
N PHE A 34 -0.75 2.55 28.35
CA PHE A 34 -1.59 3.72 28.60
C PHE A 34 -2.77 3.46 29.54
N ALA A 35 -2.89 4.30 30.58
CA ALA A 35 -3.76 4.06 31.74
C ALA A 35 -5.15 4.73 31.64
N GLU A 36 -5.36 5.72 30.75
CA GLU A 36 -6.68 6.36 30.59
C GLU A 36 -7.60 5.48 29.73
N SER A 37 -7.12 5.04 28.56
CA SER A 37 -7.89 4.19 27.64
C SER A 37 -8.13 2.77 28.17
N GLU A 38 -7.23 2.20 28.98
CA GLU A 38 -7.35 0.82 29.47
C GLU A 38 -8.65 0.59 30.29
N ALA A 39 -9.07 1.60 31.07
CA ALA A 39 -10.31 1.52 31.85
C ALA A 39 -11.55 1.56 30.96
N ASP A 40 -11.54 2.43 29.94
CA ASP A 40 -12.63 2.55 28.98
C ASP A 40 -12.72 1.31 28.10
N ILE A 41 -11.61 0.82 27.54
CA ILE A 41 -11.54 -0.44 26.76
C ILE A 41 -12.07 -1.62 27.56
N LYS A 42 -11.70 -1.73 28.85
CA LYS A 42 -12.23 -2.77 29.75
C LYS A 42 -13.73 -2.61 30.05
N ALA A 43 -14.25 -1.39 29.96
CA ALA A 43 -15.67 -1.10 30.17
C ALA A 43 -16.51 -1.26 28.90
N LEU A 44 -15.89 -1.43 27.72
CA LEU A 44 -16.58 -1.72 26.46
C LEU A 44 -17.18 -3.14 26.52
N ASP A 45 -18.44 -3.21 26.96
CA ASP A 45 -19.27 -4.42 27.07
C ASP A 45 -20.03 -4.69 25.75
N ARG A 46 -19.33 -4.60 24.61
CA ARG A 46 -19.86 -4.94 23.28
C ARG A 46 -18.99 -6.04 22.68
N ASP A 47 -19.63 -7.10 22.22
CA ASP A 47 -18.98 -8.30 21.67
C ASP A 47 -19.31 -8.41 20.18
N ILE A 48 -18.75 -7.49 19.39
CA ILE A 48 -18.98 -7.41 17.93
C ILE A 48 -17.86 -8.19 17.23
N PRO A 49 -18.17 -9.15 16.34
CA PRO A 49 -17.19 -9.78 15.48
C PRO A 49 -16.58 -8.76 14.52
N VAL A 50 -15.27 -8.82 14.36
CA VAL A 50 -14.52 -7.92 13.49
C VAL A 50 -13.99 -8.71 12.30
N VAL A 51 -14.37 -8.32 11.09
CA VAL A 51 -13.88 -8.90 9.85
C VAL A 51 -12.67 -8.10 9.38
N GLU A 52 -11.51 -8.74 9.39
CA GLU A 52 -10.27 -8.17 8.88
C GLU A 52 -10.14 -8.46 7.38
N VAL A 53 -9.90 -7.42 6.58
CA VAL A 53 -9.71 -7.51 5.13
C VAL A 53 -8.30 -7.01 4.80
N PRO A 54 -7.32 -7.90 4.65
CA PRO A 54 -5.92 -7.56 4.46
C PRO A 54 -5.62 -7.04 3.05
N GLY A 55 -4.38 -6.61 2.84
CA GLY A 55 -3.86 -6.21 1.52
C GLY A 55 -3.53 -7.39 0.60
N PHE A 56 -2.94 -7.08 -0.56
CA PHE A 56 -2.27 -8.11 -1.35
C PHE A 56 -1.08 -8.66 -0.55
N GLY A 57 -0.78 -9.95 -0.74
CA GLY A 57 0.30 -10.60 0.02
C GLY A 57 0.12 -12.10 0.14
N GLU A 58 -1.10 -12.60 -0.07
CA GLU A 58 -1.33 -14.04 -0.21
C GLU A 58 -0.48 -14.62 -1.34
N THR A 59 0.23 -15.72 -1.03
CA THR A 59 1.05 -16.43 -2.01
C THR A 59 0.15 -17.01 -3.09
N ILE A 60 0.47 -16.70 -4.35
CA ILE A 60 -0.21 -17.26 -5.51
C ILE A 60 0.55 -18.49 -5.97
N TYR A 61 -0.15 -19.61 -6.08
CA TYR A 61 0.40 -20.87 -6.53
C TYR A 61 -0.03 -21.18 -7.95
N LYS A 62 0.78 -21.98 -8.64
CA LYS A 62 0.45 -22.72 -9.86
C LYS A 62 0.60 -24.21 -9.59
N GLY A 63 -0.34 -25.02 -10.06
CA GLY A 63 -0.33 -26.47 -9.87
C GLY A 63 -1.43 -27.02 -8.95
N LEU A 64 -2.40 -26.19 -8.57
CA LEU A 64 -3.49 -26.55 -7.65
C LEU A 64 -4.39 -27.69 -8.16
N ASP A 65 -4.29 -28.06 -9.44
CA ASP A 65 -5.06 -29.13 -10.06
C ASP A 65 -4.42 -30.52 -9.85
N THR A 66 -3.24 -30.57 -9.24
CA THR A 66 -2.48 -31.80 -9.02
C THR A 66 -2.72 -32.35 -7.62
N GLU A 67 -2.83 -33.67 -7.46
CA GLU A 67 -2.97 -34.31 -6.14
C GLU A 67 -1.66 -34.26 -5.33
N ASP A 68 -0.55 -33.80 -5.92
CA ASP A 68 0.78 -33.77 -5.31
C ASP A 68 1.22 -32.33 -5.04
N GLU A 69 1.09 -31.88 -3.78
CA GLU A 69 1.50 -30.54 -3.35
C GLU A 69 3.01 -30.24 -3.55
N SER A 70 3.82 -31.26 -3.89
CA SER A 70 5.25 -31.06 -4.19
C SER A 70 5.54 -30.44 -5.57
N ASP A 71 4.52 -30.38 -6.45
CA ASP A 71 4.61 -29.74 -7.78
C ASP A 71 4.15 -28.26 -7.77
N ASP A 72 3.73 -27.72 -6.62
CA ASP A 72 3.25 -26.34 -6.52
C ASP A 72 4.38 -25.31 -6.67
N ILE A 73 4.18 -24.38 -7.61
CA ILE A 73 5.13 -23.30 -7.89
C ILE A 73 4.56 -21.98 -7.37
N SER A 74 5.31 -21.28 -6.51
CA SER A 74 4.98 -19.91 -6.09
C SER A 74 5.21 -18.93 -7.24
N LEU A 75 4.13 -18.31 -7.73
CA LEU A 75 4.15 -17.28 -8.77
C LEU A 75 4.41 -15.88 -8.20
N PHE A 76 4.10 -15.66 -6.92
CA PHE A 76 4.29 -14.38 -6.23
C PHE A 76 4.65 -14.60 -4.75
N GLY A 77 5.59 -13.80 -4.25
CA GLY A 77 6.40 -14.16 -3.08
C GLY A 77 7.50 -15.18 -3.42
N PRO A 78 8.27 -15.02 -4.53
CA PRO A 78 9.33 -15.95 -4.89
C PRO A 78 10.47 -15.93 -3.86
N ASP A 79 11.24 -17.01 -3.79
CA ASP A 79 12.42 -17.07 -2.91
C ASP A 79 13.40 -15.93 -3.25
N MET A 80 13.58 -15.03 -2.28
CA MET A 80 14.41 -13.84 -2.45
C MET A 80 15.89 -14.16 -2.62
N GLY A 81 16.38 -15.27 -2.07
CA GLY A 81 17.74 -15.73 -2.30
C GLY A 81 17.95 -16.12 -3.76
N VAL A 82 16.97 -16.79 -4.37
CA VAL A 82 16.97 -17.13 -5.80
C VAL A 82 16.88 -15.87 -6.65
N LEU A 83 15.97 -14.94 -6.32
CA LEU A 83 15.80 -13.68 -7.03
C LEU A 83 17.09 -12.85 -7.01
N LEU A 84 17.67 -12.62 -5.83
CA LEU A 84 18.91 -11.87 -5.65
C LEU A 84 20.08 -12.55 -6.36
N THR A 85 20.21 -13.87 -6.25
CA THR A 85 21.28 -14.62 -6.94
C THR A 85 21.19 -14.45 -8.46
N SER A 86 19.98 -14.55 -9.02
CA SER A 86 19.74 -14.34 -10.44
C SER A 86 20.01 -12.89 -10.86
N LEU A 87 19.57 -11.90 -10.09
CA LEU A 87 19.85 -10.49 -10.34
C LEU A 87 21.37 -10.22 -10.33
N PHE A 88 22.09 -10.63 -9.29
CA PHE A 88 23.53 -10.45 -9.16
C PHE A 88 24.31 -11.14 -10.28
N LYS A 89 23.90 -12.36 -10.68
CA LYS A 89 24.53 -13.10 -11.78
C LYS A 89 24.40 -12.37 -13.11
N ASN A 90 23.28 -11.68 -13.34
CA ASN A 90 22.99 -11.02 -14.61
C ASN A 90 23.38 -9.53 -14.62
N LEU A 91 23.62 -8.92 -13.46
CA LEU A 91 23.99 -7.51 -13.32
C LEU A 91 25.20 -7.08 -14.17
N PRO A 92 26.31 -7.84 -14.31
CA PRO A 92 27.42 -7.43 -15.16
C PRO A 92 27.04 -7.31 -16.65
N ALA A 93 26.22 -8.23 -17.16
CA ALA A 93 25.77 -8.20 -18.55
C ALA A 93 24.76 -7.06 -18.78
N PHE A 94 23.85 -6.85 -17.82
CA PHE A 94 22.93 -5.72 -17.82
C PHE A 94 23.69 -4.38 -17.87
N LEU A 95 24.63 -4.15 -16.95
CA LEU A 95 25.44 -2.93 -16.89
C LEU A 95 26.30 -2.75 -18.15
N ALA A 96 26.90 -3.80 -18.69
CA ALA A 96 27.63 -3.72 -19.96
C ALA A 96 26.70 -3.37 -21.13
N GLY A 97 25.49 -3.93 -21.17
CA GLY A 97 24.50 -3.61 -22.18
C GLY A 97 24.07 -2.15 -22.14
N ILE A 98 23.78 -1.62 -20.94
CA ILE A 98 23.48 -0.19 -20.73
C ILE A 98 24.68 0.69 -21.15
N LEU A 99 25.89 0.38 -20.66
CA LEU A 99 27.11 1.16 -20.93
C LEU A 99 27.44 1.26 -22.43
N PHE A 100 27.33 0.14 -23.14
CA PHE A 100 27.66 0.07 -24.57
C PHE A 100 26.45 0.31 -25.48
N ARG A 101 25.29 0.67 -24.92
CA ARG A 101 24.00 0.75 -25.64
C ARG A 101 23.71 -0.52 -26.47
N ASN A 102 24.16 -1.67 -25.96
CA ASN A 102 23.91 -2.98 -26.53
C ASN A 102 22.66 -3.57 -25.88
N PHE A 103 21.51 -3.11 -26.34
CA PHE A 103 20.23 -3.46 -25.74
C PHE A 103 19.87 -4.94 -25.92
N ASP A 104 20.35 -5.63 -26.95
CA ASP A 104 20.21 -7.08 -27.07
C ASP A 104 20.91 -7.84 -25.93
N LEU A 105 22.02 -7.31 -25.41
CA LEU A 105 22.69 -7.88 -24.24
C LEU A 105 21.89 -7.64 -22.96
N VAL A 106 21.23 -6.49 -22.85
CA VAL A 106 20.30 -6.18 -21.75
C VAL A 106 19.12 -7.17 -21.82
N ASP A 107 18.46 -7.32 -22.99
CA ASP A 107 17.33 -8.23 -23.27
C ASP A 107 17.60 -9.67 -22.81
N ASN A 108 18.79 -10.19 -23.09
CA ASN A 108 19.14 -11.57 -22.81
C ASN A 108 19.62 -11.83 -21.37
N SER A 109 19.89 -10.78 -20.58
CA SER A 109 20.42 -10.92 -19.23
C SER A 109 19.33 -11.20 -18.19
N LEU A 110 18.31 -10.36 -18.11
CA LEU A 110 17.24 -10.46 -17.10
C LEU A 110 15.91 -11.01 -17.68
N GLY A 111 15.71 -10.86 -18.99
CA GLY A 111 14.47 -11.19 -19.67
C GLY A 111 13.97 -12.63 -19.42
N PRO A 112 14.78 -13.66 -19.71
CA PRO A 112 14.36 -15.05 -19.58
C PRO A 112 14.01 -15.48 -18.15
N PHE A 113 14.74 -14.98 -17.15
CA PHE A 113 14.48 -15.29 -15.75
C PHE A 113 13.15 -14.69 -15.30
N MET A 114 12.91 -13.42 -15.62
CA MET A 114 11.66 -12.75 -15.23
C MET A 114 10.45 -13.34 -15.96
N LEU A 115 10.62 -13.73 -17.23
CA LEU A 115 9.63 -14.47 -18.00
C LEU A 115 9.20 -15.76 -17.28
N ASP A 116 10.16 -16.54 -16.80
CA ASP A 116 9.92 -17.80 -16.11
C ASP A 116 9.18 -17.61 -14.79
N VAL A 117 9.51 -16.55 -14.03
CA VAL A 117 8.89 -16.29 -12.72
C VAL A 117 7.46 -15.75 -12.85
N PHE A 118 7.18 -14.86 -13.81
CA PHE A 118 5.95 -14.06 -13.80
C PHE A 118 4.98 -14.28 -14.97
N SER A 119 5.31 -15.10 -15.97
CA SER A 119 4.46 -15.25 -17.17
C SER A 119 3.05 -15.76 -16.88
N ASP A 120 2.87 -16.45 -15.75
CA ASP A 120 1.60 -17.05 -15.37
C ASP A 120 0.83 -16.28 -14.30
N LEU A 121 1.40 -15.16 -13.79
CA LEU A 121 0.77 -14.39 -12.73
C LEU A 121 -0.54 -13.72 -13.17
N GLY A 122 -0.57 -13.16 -14.39
CA GLY A 122 -1.69 -12.39 -14.90
C GLY A 122 -2.97 -13.21 -15.11
N CYS A 123 -4.11 -12.53 -15.04
CA CYS A 123 -5.43 -13.11 -15.31
C CYS A 123 -5.68 -13.36 -16.81
N ASN A 124 -6.77 -14.06 -17.10
CA ASN A 124 -7.34 -14.18 -18.43
C ASN A 124 -7.82 -12.81 -18.94
N PRO A 125 -8.06 -12.66 -20.25
CA PRO A 125 -8.50 -11.38 -20.80
C PRO A 125 -9.84 -10.84 -20.27
N ASP A 126 -10.70 -11.70 -19.75
CA ASP A 126 -11.95 -11.30 -19.08
C ASP A 126 -11.76 -10.92 -17.59
N GLY A 127 -10.52 -10.91 -17.11
CA GLY A 127 -10.16 -10.60 -15.73
C GLY A 127 -10.26 -11.79 -14.78
N THR A 128 -10.68 -12.97 -15.25
CA THR A 128 -10.75 -14.18 -14.41
C THR A 128 -9.36 -14.76 -14.16
N VAL A 129 -9.18 -15.33 -12.97
CA VAL A 129 -7.95 -16.05 -12.64
C VAL A 129 -7.78 -17.27 -13.55
N LYS A 130 -6.54 -17.56 -13.98
CA LYS A 130 -6.22 -18.74 -14.78
C LYS A 130 -6.48 -20.03 -13.99
N GLU A 131 -7.08 -21.02 -14.66
CA GLU A 131 -7.26 -22.38 -14.12
C GLU A 131 -5.92 -22.95 -13.60
N GLY A 132 -5.96 -23.67 -12.48
CA GLY A 132 -4.75 -24.19 -11.83
C GLY A 132 -3.90 -23.18 -11.09
N THR A 133 -4.34 -21.93 -10.99
CA THR A 133 -3.67 -20.90 -10.19
C THR A 133 -4.60 -20.31 -9.14
N GLY A 134 -4.04 -19.92 -7.99
CA GLY A 134 -4.84 -19.34 -6.91
C GLY A 134 -4.15 -19.34 -5.56
N THR A 135 -4.90 -18.98 -4.54
CA THR A 135 -4.50 -19.12 -3.14
C THR A 135 -4.86 -20.54 -2.65
N LYS A 136 -4.06 -21.08 -1.73
CA LYS A 136 -4.37 -22.36 -1.06
C LYS A 136 -5.22 -22.20 0.20
N ARG A 137 -5.26 -20.99 0.75
CA ARG A 137 -5.94 -20.71 2.01
C ARG A 137 -7.43 -20.63 1.76
N VAL A 138 -8.18 -21.35 2.59
CA VAL A 138 -9.64 -21.33 2.61
C VAL A 138 -10.08 -20.44 3.76
N ASN A 139 -11.05 -19.56 3.50
CA ASN A 139 -11.65 -18.75 4.53
C ASN A 139 -12.44 -19.63 5.50
N THR A 140 -12.12 -19.48 6.79
CA THR A 140 -12.83 -20.13 7.88
C THR A 140 -13.28 -19.05 8.85
N ALA A 141 -14.46 -19.23 9.47
CA ALA A 141 -14.91 -18.36 10.56
C ALA A 141 -14.33 -18.82 11.90
N GLU A 142 -13.01 -18.99 11.93
CA GLU A 142 -12.24 -19.19 13.16
C GLU A 142 -11.59 -17.87 13.54
N PRO A 143 -11.68 -17.44 14.81
CA PRO A 143 -11.03 -16.20 15.23
C PRO A 143 -9.51 -16.31 15.06
N LYS A 144 -8.87 -15.25 14.56
CA LYS A 144 -7.42 -15.16 14.32
C LYS A 144 -6.89 -13.85 14.88
N ASP A 145 -5.79 -13.90 15.63
CA ASP A 145 -5.13 -12.71 16.17
C ASP A 145 -4.00 -12.24 15.24
N GLU A 146 -4.35 -11.69 14.06
CA GLU A 146 -3.36 -11.18 13.10
C GLU A 146 -2.96 -9.73 13.43
N TYR A 147 -3.91 -8.88 13.82
CA TYR A 147 -3.69 -7.48 14.16
C TYR A 147 -3.84 -7.11 15.65
N GLY A 148 -4.07 -8.05 16.58
CA GLY A 148 -3.96 -7.78 18.02
C GLY A 148 -5.24 -7.37 18.76
N TYR A 149 -6.35 -7.13 18.05
CA TYR A 149 -7.63 -6.70 18.63
C TYR A 149 -8.60 -7.86 18.88
N ARG A 150 -9.74 -7.59 19.54
CA ARG A 150 -10.68 -8.64 19.97
C ARG A 150 -11.58 -9.14 18.82
N ASN A 151 -11.99 -10.40 18.91
CA ASN A 151 -13.01 -11.03 18.04
C ASN A 151 -12.77 -10.91 16.53
N SER A 152 -11.52 -11.04 16.10
CA SER A 152 -11.08 -10.86 14.73
C SER A 152 -11.21 -12.12 13.85
N TYR A 153 -11.71 -11.95 12.63
CA TYR A 153 -11.94 -12.97 11.61
C TYR A 153 -11.36 -12.51 10.26
N VAL A 154 -10.40 -13.25 9.70
CA VAL A 154 -9.63 -12.78 8.54
C VAL A 154 -10.22 -13.29 7.22
N PHE A 155 -10.66 -12.37 6.37
CA PHE A 155 -11.05 -12.64 4.99
C PHE A 155 -9.82 -12.64 4.07
N ARG A 156 -9.36 -13.82 3.66
CA ARG A 156 -8.26 -13.97 2.70
C ARG A 156 -8.79 -14.14 1.29
N PHE A 157 -8.12 -13.53 0.33
CA PHE A 157 -8.59 -13.53 -1.06
C PHE A 157 -7.45 -13.56 -2.07
N ASP A 158 -7.79 -13.94 -3.31
CA ASP A 158 -6.88 -13.81 -4.44
C ASP A 158 -6.89 -12.36 -4.93
N TRP A 159 -5.86 -11.63 -4.52
CA TRP A 159 -5.70 -10.20 -4.78
C TRP A 159 -5.59 -9.82 -6.26
N ARG A 160 -5.51 -10.80 -7.18
CA ARG A 160 -5.52 -10.56 -8.63
C ARG A 160 -6.92 -10.25 -9.17
N LYS A 161 -7.97 -10.75 -8.51
CA LYS A 161 -9.38 -10.65 -8.96
C LYS A 161 -9.88 -9.20 -8.99
N ASP A 162 -10.96 -8.98 -9.72
CA ASP A 162 -11.69 -7.70 -9.72
C ASP A 162 -12.45 -7.49 -8.41
N MET A 163 -12.63 -6.21 -8.05
CA MET A 163 -13.23 -5.83 -6.76
C MET A 163 -14.70 -6.23 -6.64
N HIS A 164 -15.46 -6.28 -7.73
CA HIS A 164 -16.86 -6.74 -7.71
C HIS A 164 -16.95 -8.20 -7.26
N THR A 165 -16.13 -9.07 -7.86
CA THR A 165 -16.04 -10.48 -7.45
C THR A 165 -15.61 -10.61 -5.99
N LEU A 166 -14.59 -9.85 -5.57
CA LEU A 166 -14.08 -9.89 -4.20
C LEU A 166 -15.09 -9.36 -3.17
N ALA A 167 -15.90 -8.36 -3.52
CA ALA A 167 -16.96 -7.83 -2.67
C ALA A 167 -18.06 -8.87 -2.42
N GLY A 168 -18.44 -9.64 -3.46
CA GLY A 168 -19.36 -10.76 -3.31
C GLY A 168 -18.80 -11.86 -2.40
N GLU A 169 -17.54 -12.23 -2.58
CA GLU A 169 -16.85 -13.20 -1.71
C GLU A 169 -16.74 -12.71 -0.25
N LEU A 170 -16.49 -11.40 -0.04
CA LEU A 170 -16.50 -10.79 1.28
C LEU A 170 -17.89 -10.82 1.91
N ASN A 171 -18.94 -10.52 1.15
CA ASN A 171 -20.32 -10.59 1.64
C ASN A 171 -20.68 -12.02 2.10
N GLU A 172 -20.32 -13.05 1.33
CA GLU A 172 -20.50 -14.46 1.73
C GLU A 172 -19.73 -14.79 3.01
N TYR A 173 -18.52 -14.25 3.17
CA TYR A 173 -17.72 -14.46 4.38
C TYR A 173 -18.31 -13.75 5.61
N ILE A 174 -18.82 -12.53 5.46
CA ILE A 174 -19.49 -11.79 6.54
C ILE A 174 -20.71 -12.57 7.04
N GLU A 175 -21.54 -13.10 6.14
CA GLU A 175 -22.68 -13.94 6.52
C GLU A 175 -22.24 -15.21 7.26
N LEU A 176 -21.16 -15.85 6.80
CA LEU A 176 -20.57 -17.01 7.52
C LEU A 176 -20.10 -16.64 8.94
N VAL A 177 -19.45 -15.48 9.11
CA VAL A 177 -19.00 -15.02 10.43
C VAL A 177 -20.20 -14.72 11.34
N LYS A 178 -21.23 -14.04 10.84
CA LYS A 178 -22.48 -13.78 11.57
C LYS A 178 -23.16 -15.08 12.01
N ASP A 179 -23.25 -16.06 11.11
CA ASP A 179 -23.83 -17.38 11.41
C ASP A 179 -23.07 -18.14 12.51
N VAL A 180 -21.73 -18.10 12.49
CA VAL A 180 -20.89 -18.81 13.48
C VAL A 180 -20.86 -18.10 14.84
N THR A 181 -21.01 -16.78 14.83
CA THR A 181 -20.96 -15.95 16.05
C THR A 181 -22.31 -15.67 16.66
N ASP A 182 -23.42 -15.98 15.96
CA ASP A 182 -24.78 -15.59 16.33
C ASP A 182 -24.92 -14.06 16.50
N SER A 183 -24.20 -13.30 15.67
CA SER A 183 -24.19 -11.83 15.69
C SER A 183 -25.01 -11.24 14.56
N GLU A 184 -25.80 -10.21 14.86
CA GLU A 184 -26.55 -9.45 13.85
C GLU A 184 -25.67 -8.41 13.14
N LYS A 185 -24.60 -7.94 13.80
CA LYS A 185 -23.71 -6.89 13.31
C LYS A 185 -22.25 -7.31 13.33
N ILE A 186 -21.46 -6.67 12.49
CA ILE A 186 -20.00 -6.82 12.43
C ILE A 186 -19.32 -5.45 12.36
N ALA A 187 -18.03 -5.43 12.67
CA ALA A 187 -17.14 -4.35 12.30
C ALA A 187 -16.19 -4.81 11.19
N ILE A 188 -15.68 -3.89 10.39
CA ILE A 188 -14.71 -4.19 9.32
C ILE A 188 -13.43 -3.40 9.57
N VAL A 189 -12.28 -4.06 9.50
CA VAL A 189 -10.97 -3.39 9.44
C VAL A 189 -10.32 -3.74 8.12
N ALA A 190 -10.14 -2.74 7.26
CA ALA A 190 -9.57 -2.89 5.94
C ALA A 190 -8.13 -2.38 5.92
N PHE A 191 -7.21 -3.15 5.36
CA PHE A 191 -5.80 -2.81 5.26
C PHE A 191 -5.31 -2.84 3.81
N SER A 192 -4.55 -1.82 3.38
CA SER A 192 -3.94 -1.76 2.03
C SER A 192 -4.97 -1.99 0.91
N GLN A 193 -4.74 -2.93 -0.03
CA GLN A 193 -5.70 -3.29 -1.10
C GLN A 193 -7.07 -3.74 -0.57
N GLY A 194 -7.14 -4.28 0.66
CA GLY A 194 -8.41 -4.66 1.29
C GLY A 194 -9.40 -3.50 1.38
N ASN A 195 -8.90 -2.26 1.46
CA ASN A 195 -9.73 -1.07 1.39
C ASN A 195 -10.52 -0.97 0.07
N CYS A 196 -9.93 -1.34 -1.08
CA CYS A 196 -10.62 -1.35 -2.37
C CYS A 196 -11.77 -2.39 -2.39
N VAL A 197 -11.55 -3.56 -1.78
CA VAL A 197 -12.57 -4.61 -1.63
C VAL A 197 -13.71 -4.12 -0.74
N VAL A 198 -13.38 -3.59 0.44
CA VAL A 198 -14.37 -3.09 1.40
C VAL A 198 -15.14 -1.92 0.83
N MET A 199 -14.52 -1.00 0.10
CA MET A 199 -15.24 0.10 -0.54
C MET A 199 -16.22 -0.37 -1.60
N THR A 200 -15.89 -1.44 -2.34
CA THR A 200 -16.80 -2.04 -3.33
C THR A 200 -17.94 -2.77 -2.64
N TYR A 201 -17.66 -3.51 -1.57
CA TYR A 201 -18.68 -4.13 -0.73
C TYR A 201 -19.64 -3.07 -0.15
N LEU A 202 -19.11 -2.01 0.44
CA LEU A 202 -19.91 -0.91 0.96
C LEU A 202 -20.70 -0.20 -0.13
N TYR A 203 -20.16 -0.05 -1.35
CA TYR A 203 -20.92 0.50 -2.45
C TYR A 203 -22.13 -0.37 -2.79
N GLU A 204 -21.90 -1.66 -3.04
CA GLU A 204 -22.88 -2.60 -3.60
C GLU A 204 -23.92 -3.10 -2.59
N TYR A 205 -23.49 -3.37 -1.36
CA TYR A 205 -24.31 -4.02 -0.33
C TYR A 205 -24.82 -3.05 0.73
N TYR A 206 -24.27 -1.82 0.80
CA TYR A 206 -24.68 -0.82 1.79
C TYR A 206 -25.21 0.47 1.15
N TYR A 207 -24.39 1.18 0.37
CA TYR A 207 -24.68 2.54 -0.09
C TYR A 207 -25.83 2.59 -1.11
N ILE A 208 -25.78 1.74 -2.14
CA ILE A 208 -26.84 1.66 -3.16
C ILE A 208 -27.98 0.72 -2.78
N GLU A 209 -27.83 -0.05 -1.70
CA GLU A 209 -28.93 -0.88 -1.19
C GLU A 209 -30.03 0.05 -0.65
N SER A 210 -31.25 -0.22 -1.08
CA SER A 210 -32.44 0.56 -0.77
C SER A 210 -33.20 0.02 0.44
N ASP A 211 -32.93 -1.23 0.81
CA ASP A 211 -33.51 -1.90 1.96
C ASP A 211 -32.71 -1.57 3.24
N PRO A 212 -33.23 -0.72 4.15
CA PRO A 212 -32.50 -0.32 5.35
C PRO A 212 -32.23 -1.50 6.29
N ASP A 213 -33.06 -2.55 6.27
CA ASP A 213 -32.88 -3.71 7.13
C ASP A 213 -31.64 -4.52 6.73
N LYS A 214 -31.20 -4.42 5.46
CA LYS A 214 -29.97 -5.05 4.97
C LYS A 214 -28.72 -4.19 5.14
N ARG A 215 -28.87 -2.92 5.48
CA ARG A 215 -27.76 -1.98 5.72
C ARG A 215 -27.33 -1.93 7.17
N ASP A 216 -28.13 -2.47 8.09
CA ASP A 216 -27.87 -2.32 9.53
C ASP A 216 -26.90 -3.35 10.12
N ASP A 217 -26.26 -4.18 9.29
CA ASP A 217 -25.33 -5.23 9.72
C ASP A 217 -23.89 -4.74 9.94
N ILE A 218 -23.57 -3.50 9.57
CA ILE A 218 -22.29 -2.85 9.87
C ILE A 218 -22.41 -1.97 11.11
N ASP A 219 -21.46 -2.07 12.05
CA ASP A 219 -21.37 -1.21 13.23
C ASP A 219 -20.22 -0.20 13.14
N ALA A 220 -19.07 -0.65 12.62
CA ALA A 220 -17.88 0.18 12.46
C ALA A 220 -17.05 -0.22 11.23
N VAL A 221 -16.33 0.74 10.65
CA VAL A 221 -15.37 0.51 9.56
C VAL A 221 -14.08 1.29 9.81
N ILE A 222 -12.93 0.60 9.80
CA ILE A 222 -11.61 1.23 9.87
C ILE A 222 -10.89 1.03 8.55
N PHE A 223 -10.44 2.13 7.94
CA PHE A 223 -9.61 2.15 6.76
C PHE A 223 -8.16 2.41 7.15
N MET A 224 -7.32 1.39 7.09
CA MET A 224 -5.89 1.46 7.44
C MET A 224 -5.01 1.41 6.20
N CYS A 225 -4.09 2.37 6.08
CA CYS A 225 -3.10 2.49 5.01
C CYS A 225 -3.71 2.20 3.62
N GLY A 226 -4.81 2.89 3.29
CA GLY A 226 -5.68 2.50 2.18
C GLY A 226 -5.12 2.72 0.78
N ALA A 227 -5.19 1.69 -0.07
CA ALA A 227 -4.73 1.71 -1.47
C ALA A 227 -5.78 2.22 -2.48
N MET A 228 -6.86 2.84 -2.00
CA MET A 228 -8.05 3.14 -2.79
C MET A 228 -8.01 4.46 -3.57
N ASN A 229 -6.99 5.29 -3.35
CA ASN A 229 -6.85 6.61 -3.96
C ASN A 229 -5.52 6.79 -4.72
N GLY A 230 -4.90 5.69 -5.16
CA GLY A 230 -3.65 5.70 -5.89
C GLY A 230 -2.46 5.19 -5.08
N VAL A 231 -1.75 4.22 -5.66
CA VAL A 231 -0.48 3.71 -5.15
C VAL A 231 0.57 3.97 -6.21
N GLY A 232 1.41 5.00 -6.01
CA GLY A 232 2.42 5.45 -6.99
C GLY A 232 3.32 4.32 -7.51
N SER A 233 3.71 3.42 -6.60
CA SER A 233 4.57 2.27 -6.86
C SER A 233 3.89 1.16 -7.71
N CYS A 234 2.56 1.21 -7.86
CA CYS A 234 1.74 0.33 -8.68
C CYS A 234 1.25 1.02 -9.97
N GLU A 235 0.76 2.26 -9.87
CA GLU A 235 0.10 2.96 -10.97
C GLU A 235 1.09 3.51 -12.01
N ASP A 236 2.28 3.97 -11.58
CA ASP A 236 3.27 4.55 -12.49
C ASP A 236 3.87 3.52 -13.46
N PRO A 237 4.27 2.32 -13.03
CA PRO A 237 4.77 1.32 -13.97
C PRO A 237 3.75 0.88 -15.02
N ILE A 238 2.47 0.77 -14.66
CA ILE A 238 1.42 0.31 -15.58
C ILE A 238 0.96 1.45 -16.51
N SER A 239 0.99 2.71 -16.04
CA SER A 239 0.72 3.91 -16.86
C SER A 239 1.92 4.36 -17.70
N GLY A 240 3.09 3.71 -17.56
CA GLY A 240 4.30 4.03 -18.32
C GLY A 240 5.08 5.23 -17.78
N ASN A 241 4.71 5.74 -16.60
CA ASN A 241 5.34 6.87 -15.92
C ASN A 241 6.54 6.44 -15.05
N ILE A 242 7.46 5.64 -15.61
CA ILE A 242 8.64 5.18 -14.88
C ILE A 242 9.78 6.16 -15.02
N GLY A 243 10.25 6.68 -13.89
CA GLY A 243 11.56 7.31 -13.76
C GLY A 243 12.26 6.78 -12.52
N ILE A 244 13.59 6.68 -12.59
CA ILE A 244 14.41 6.45 -11.40
C ILE A 244 15.06 7.77 -11.03
N ASP A 245 14.90 8.18 -9.77
CA ASP A 245 15.69 9.23 -9.15
C ASP A 245 16.80 8.63 -8.29
N SER A 246 18.01 9.18 -8.41
CA SER A 246 19.20 8.67 -7.74
C SER A 246 19.16 8.94 -6.23
N LEU A 247 18.55 10.04 -5.79
CA LEU A 247 18.42 10.39 -4.38
C LEU A 247 17.37 9.52 -3.70
N SER A 248 16.21 9.34 -4.33
CA SER A 248 15.16 8.46 -3.80
C SER A 248 15.58 7.00 -3.78
N LEU A 249 16.35 6.54 -4.78
CA LEU A 249 16.98 5.23 -4.73
C LEU A 249 17.95 5.12 -3.53
N LEU A 250 18.77 6.14 -3.27
CA LEU A 250 19.67 6.15 -2.12
C LEU A 250 18.90 6.13 -0.79
N ARG A 251 17.84 6.93 -0.66
CA ARG A 251 16.96 6.96 0.52
C ARG A 251 16.32 5.60 0.76
N PHE A 252 15.77 5.00 -0.29
CA PHE A 252 15.17 3.67 -0.21
C PHE A 252 16.18 2.60 0.22
N ILE A 253 17.37 2.57 -0.39
CA ILE A 253 18.44 1.63 -0.03
C ILE A 253 18.84 1.82 1.45
N LYS A 254 18.88 3.05 1.96
CA LYS A 254 19.17 3.29 3.38
C LYS A 254 18.19 2.54 4.27
N VAL A 255 16.89 2.78 4.09
CA VAL A 255 15.81 2.20 4.90
C VAL A 255 15.72 0.68 4.71
N ALA A 256 15.95 0.18 3.50
CA ALA A 256 15.99 -1.25 3.20
C ALA A 256 17.16 -1.98 3.89
N LEU A 257 18.31 -1.31 4.07
CA LEU A 257 19.52 -1.91 4.66
C LEU A 257 19.68 -1.62 6.16
N GLU A 258 18.76 -0.87 6.77
CA GLU A 258 18.77 -0.55 8.20
C GLU A 258 18.79 -1.82 9.07
N GLY A 259 19.54 -1.77 10.17
CA GLY A 259 19.69 -2.89 11.11
C GLY A 259 20.68 -4.00 10.69
N ASN A 260 21.34 -3.90 9.53
CA ASN A 260 22.37 -4.87 9.11
C ASN A 260 23.76 -4.24 8.97
N LEU A 261 24.61 -4.45 9.98
CA LEU A 261 25.97 -3.86 10.07
C LEU A 261 26.89 -4.21 8.87
N ALA A 262 26.74 -5.40 8.29
CA ALA A 262 27.54 -5.81 7.13
C ALA A 262 27.11 -5.08 5.85
N LEU A 263 25.82 -4.74 5.74
CA LEU A 263 25.25 -4.01 4.61
C LEU A 263 25.38 -2.48 4.77
N SER A 264 25.64 -1.97 5.99
CA SER A 264 25.94 -0.55 6.20
C SER A 264 27.17 -0.07 5.41
N ALA A 265 28.19 -0.92 5.24
CA ALA A 265 29.35 -0.59 4.41
C ALA A 265 29.00 -0.48 2.91
N LEU A 266 28.06 -1.31 2.43
CA LEU A 266 27.53 -1.22 1.07
C LEU A 266 26.76 0.09 0.88
N TYR A 267 25.94 0.48 1.86
CA TYR A 267 25.25 1.77 1.84
C TYR A 267 26.22 2.94 1.70
N TYR A 268 27.26 3.05 2.56
CA TYR A 268 28.25 4.13 2.45
C TYR A 268 29.00 4.14 1.12
N MET A 269 29.23 2.97 0.52
CA MET A 269 29.80 2.90 -0.82
C MET A 269 28.84 3.50 -1.86
N VAL A 270 27.55 3.13 -1.83
CA VAL A 270 26.53 3.68 -2.73
C VAL A 270 26.37 5.19 -2.52
N GLU A 271 26.36 5.66 -1.27
CA GLU A 271 26.34 7.07 -0.91
C GLU A 271 27.54 7.83 -1.49
N MET A 272 28.75 7.25 -1.44
CA MET A 272 29.94 7.84 -2.06
C MET A 272 29.83 7.91 -3.60
N LEU A 273 29.28 6.88 -4.25
CA LEU A 273 29.05 6.89 -5.70
C LEU A 273 28.03 7.97 -6.09
N TYR A 274 27.01 8.19 -5.25
CA TYR A 274 26.09 9.30 -5.40
C TYR A 274 26.79 10.64 -5.22
N ALA A 275 27.57 10.82 -4.15
CA ALA A 275 28.26 12.09 -3.85
C ALA A 275 29.24 12.54 -4.95
N VAL A 276 29.82 11.62 -5.73
CA VAL A 276 30.70 11.93 -6.87
C VAL A 276 29.97 12.05 -8.21
N GLY A 277 28.64 11.96 -8.22
CA GLY A 277 27.77 12.09 -9.41
C GLY A 277 27.74 10.85 -10.30
N LEU A 278 28.30 9.71 -9.88
CA LEU A 278 28.30 8.49 -10.68
C LEU A 278 26.92 7.83 -10.70
N MET A 279 26.16 7.91 -9.61
CA MET A 279 24.79 7.40 -9.56
C MET A 279 23.88 8.17 -10.53
N ASP A 280 23.94 9.50 -10.56
CA ASP A 280 23.15 10.32 -11.50
C ASP A 280 23.43 9.94 -12.94
N TRP A 281 24.70 9.72 -13.28
CA TRP A 281 25.08 9.28 -14.62
C TRP A 281 24.53 7.88 -14.96
N LEU A 282 24.63 6.91 -14.04
CA LEU A 282 24.10 5.56 -14.25
C LEU A 282 22.57 5.56 -14.38
N VAL A 283 21.88 6.28 -13.49
CA VAL A 283 20.43 6.45 -13.51
C VAL A 283 19.99 7.14 -14.80
N GLY A 284 20.70 8.18 -15.24
CA GLY A 284 20.44 8.84 -16.53
C GLY A 284 20.53 7.88 -17.72
N LEU A 285 21.51 6.97 -17.74
CA LEU A 285 21.59 5.94 -18.80
C LEU A 285 20.43 4.95 -18.76
N VAL A 286 19.91 4.61 -17.57
CA VAL A 286 18.75 3.73 -17.42
C VAL A 286 17.47 4.46 -17.85
N ASN A 287 17.29 5.73 -17.46
CA ASN A 287 16.14 6.53 -17.87
C ASN A 287 16.14 6.78 -19.39
N ASP A 288 17.29 7.12 -20.01
CA ASP A 288 17.45 7.21 -21.48
C ASP A 288 16.97 5.92 -22.18
N TYR A 289 17.29 4.76 -21.59
CA TYR A 289 16.87 3.48 -22.12
C TYR A 289 15.37 3.23 -21.94
N LEU A 290 14.79 3.59 -20.80
CA LEU A 290 13.34 3.49 -20.56
C LEU A 290 12.59 4.38 -21.56
N ASP A 291 12.97 5.64 -21.72
CA ASP A 291 12.32 6.61 -22.61
C ASP A 291 12.34 6.17 -24.08
N GLU A 292 13.49 5.70 -24.60
CA GLU A 292 13.61 5.23 -26.00
C GLU A 292 12.69 4.03 -26.29
N ARG A 293 12.27 3.31 -25.23
CA ARG A 293 11.69 1.98 -25.36
C ARG A 293 10.22 1.95 -24.93
N LEU A 294 9.79 2.78 -23.98
CA LEU A 294 8.42 2.85 -23.45
C LEU A 294 7.33 2.94 -24.54
N GLU A 295 7.55 3.71 -25.61
CA GLU A 295 6.63 3.81 -26.76
C GLU A 295 6.33 2.46 -27.45
N ASN A 296 7.15 1.43 -27.20
CA ASN A 296 7.01 0.08 -27.78
C ASN A 296 6.77 -1.03 -26.73
N ALA A 297 6.50 -0.67 -25.46
CA ALA A 297 6.60 -1.55 -24.29
C ALA A 297 5.47 -2.56 -24.07
N ILE A 298 4.38 -2.42 -24.82
CA ILE A 298 3.21 -3.27 -24.65
C ILE A 298 3.38 -4.51 -25.52
N ASP A 299 3.77 -5.58 -24.85
CA ASP A 299 3.87 -6.93 -25.40
C ASP A 299 2.82 -7.81 -24.71
N PRO A 300 2.30 -8.85 -25.39
CA PRO A 300 1.68 -10.01 -24.76
C PRO A 300 2.28 -10.46 -23.42
N TYR A 301 3.59 -10.29 -23.19
CA TYR A 301 4.23 -10.63 -21.92
C TYR A 301 3.84 -9.73 -20.73
N LEU A 302 3.74 -8.42 -20.90
CA LEU A 302 3.28 -7.54 -19.81
C LEU A 302 1.85 -7.88 -19.44
N LEU A 303 1.00 -8.09 -20.45
CA LEU A 303 -0.39 -8.50 -20.29
C LEU A 303 -0.57 -9.96 -19.83
N SER A 304 0.47 -10.80 -19.87
CA SER A 304 0.42 -12.15 -19.27
C SER A 304 0.89 -12.16 -17.80
N SER A 305 1.50 -11.08 -17.34
CA SER A 305 2.00 -10.88 -15.98
C SER A 305 1.21 -9.77 -15.27
N PHE A 306 1.85 -8.66 -14.88
CA PHE A 306 1.22 -7.61 -14.08
C PHE A 306 0.18 -6.76 -14.82
N GLY A 307 0.24 -6.73 -16.15
CA GLY A 307 -0.62 -5.90 -16.99
C GLY A 307 -2.07 -6.36 -17.09
N ALA A 308 -2.38 -7.58 -16.65
CA ALA A 308 -3.74 -8.13 -16.61
C ALA A 308 -4.12 -8.56 -15.19
N LEU A 309 -3.99 -7.65 -14.24
CA LEU A 309 -4.37 -7.86 -12.84
C LEU A 309 -5.44 -6.84 -12.45
N PRO A 310 -6.75 -7.16 -12.58
CA PRO A 310 -7.82 -6.26 -12.17
C PRO A 310 -7.60 -5.63 -10.78
N GLY A 311 -7.10 -6.43 -9.83
CA GLY A 311 -6.79 -5.96 -8.49
C GLY A 311 -5.79 -4.79 -8.42
N PHE A 312 -4.83 -4.73 -9.34
CA PHE A 312 -3.84 -3.65 -9.41
C PHE A 312 -4.42 -2.38 -10.04
N TYR A 313 -5.33 -2.51 -11.01
CA TYR A 313 -6.02 -1.33 -11.56
C TYR A 313 -6.87 -0.65 -10.49
N ALA A 314 -7.52 -1.40 -9.60
CA ALA A 314 -8.29 -0.83 -8.50
C ALA A 314 -7.47 -0.02 -7.47
N MET A 315 -6.14 -0.15 -7.48
CA MET A 315 -5.24 0.63 -6.63
C MET A 315 -4.73 1.92 -7.30
N MET A 316 -5.19 2.22 -8.51
CA MET A 316 -4.77 3.42 -9.24
C MET A 316 -5.65 4.62 -8.89
N SER A 317 -5.05 5.80 -8.91
CA SER A 317 -5.77 7.06 -8.95
C SER A 317 -6.55 7.18 -10.27
N PRO A 318 -7.67 7.94 -10.31
CA PRO A 318 -8.49 8.07 -11.51
C PRO A 318 -7.69 8.50 -12.75
N GLU A 319 -6.81 9.49 -12.59
CA GLU A 319 -5.97 10.03 -13.67
C GLU A 319 -5.02 8.96 -14.23
N LYS A 320 -4.34 8.21 -13.34
CA LYS A 320 -3.40 7.17 -13.73
C LYS A 320 -4.08 5.93 -14.29
N TYR A 321 -5.30 5.62 -13.86
CA TYR A 321 -6.12 4.57 -14.46
C TYR A 321 -6.42 4.86 -15.94
N GLU A 322 -6.83 6.09 -16.26
CA GLU A 322 -7.12 6.47 -17.65
C GLU A 322 -5.87 6.36 -18.54
N GLU A 323 -4.71 6.82 -18.05
CA GLU A 323 -3.42 6.67 -18.73
C GLU A 323 -3.04 5.19 -18.92
N ALA A 324 -3.16 4.38 -17.87
CA ALA A 324 -2.89 2.96 -17.90
C ALA A 324 -3.81 2.21 -18.89
N GLU A 325 -5.11 2.53 -18.93
CA GLU A 325 -6.06 1.91 -19.86
C GLU A 325 -5.68 2.25 -21.32
N GLN A 326 -5.36 3.52 -21.59
CA GLN A 326 -4.96 3.99 -22.92
C GLN A 326 -3.65 3.37 -23.38
N LEU A 327 -2.69 3.21 -22.47
CA LEU A 327 -1.45 2.51 -22.74
C LEU A 327 -1.78 1.03 -22.97
N MET A 328 -2.14 0.29 -21.93
CA MET A 328 -2.24 -1.19 -21.92
C MET A 328 -3.20 -1.77 -22.96
N PHE A 329 -4.24 -1.02 -23.34
CA PHE A 329 -5.24 -1.41 -24.34
C PHE A 329 -5.26 -0.44 -25.53
N ALA A 330 -4.09 0.02 -25.98
CA ALA A 330 -3.93 1.02 -27.04
C ALA A 330 -4.53 0.65 -28.41
N THR A 331 -4.77 -0.63 -28.71
CA THR A 331 -5.30 -1.06 -30.02
C THR A 331 -6.72 -1.61 -29.91
N PRO A 332 -7.57 -1.46 -30.94
CA PRO A 332 -8.91 -2.03 -30.95
C PRO A 332 -8.94 -3.54 -30.69
N GLU A 333 -7.94 -4.28 -31.18
CA GLU A 333 -7.82 -5.72 -30.96
C GLU A 333 -7.56 -6.06 -29.48
N LEU A 334 -6.78 -5.23 -28.77
CA LEU A 334 -6.56 -5.38 -27.33
C LEU A 334 -7.80 -4.99 -26.54
N GLN A 335 -8.50 -3.91 -26.93
CA GLN A 335 -9.76 -3.50 -26.30
C GLN A 335 -10.84 -4.58 -26.44
N GLU A 336 -10.99 -5.16 -27.64
CA GLU A 336 -11.94 -6.26 -27.87
C GLU A 336 -11.55 -7.50 -27.06
N LYS A 337 -10.26 -7.87 -27.07
CA LYS A 337 -9.75 -9.04 -26.35
C LYS A 337 -9.94 -8.91 -24.84
N TYR A 338 -9.71 -7.73 -24.26
CA TYR A 338 -9.76 -7.49 -22.81
C TYR A 338 -11.05 -6.79 -22.34
N ALA A 339 -12.10 -6.77 -23.17
CA ALA A 339 -13.32 -5.99 -22.91
C ALA A 339 -13.95 -6.28 -21.54
N GLY A 340 -14.01 -7.56 -21.13
CA GLY A 340 -14.59 -7.94 -19.84
C GLY A 340 -13.77 -7.45 -18.65
N MET A 341 -12.45 -7.45 -18.74
CA MET A 341 -11.59 -6.88 -17.70
C MET A 341 -11.71 -5.36 -17.64
N ILE A 342 -11.70 -4.70 -18.80
CA ILE A 342 -11.86 -3.23 -18.90
C ILE A 342 -13.20 -2.80 -18.30
N GLU A 343 -14.28 -3.51 -18.58
CA GLU A 343 -15.62 -3.24 -18.02
C GLU A 343 -15.60 -3.28 -16.49
N LYS A 344 -15.03 -4.33 -15.90
CA LYS A 344 -14.91 -4.48 -14.44
C LYS A 344 -14.06 -3.39 -13.80
N ASN A 345 -12.92 -3.04 -14.41
CA ASN A 345 -12.07 -1.98 -13.90
C ASN A 345 -12.80 -0.63 -13.97
N ARG A 346 -13.44 -0.30 -15.10
CA ARG A 346 -14.24 0.92 -15.26
C ARG A 346 -15.38 0.99 -14.26
N TYR A 347 -16.04 -0.12 -13.95
CA TYR A 347 -17.07 -0.15 -12.91
C TYR A 347 -16.51 0.32 -11.57
N TYR A 348 -15.38 -0.26 -11.12
CA TYR A 348 -14.75 0.16 -9.88
C TYR A 348 -14.41 1.67 -9.88
N HIS A 349 -13.76 2.19 -10.92
CA HIS A 349 -13.37 3.60 -10.95
C HIS A 349 -14.56 4.56 -11.04
N ASN A 350 -15.55 4.26 -11.89
CA ASN A 350 -16.67 5.16 -12.17
C ASN A 350 -17.77 5.11 -11.12
N GLU A 351 -17.96 3.96 -10.47
CA GLU A 351 -19.05 3.76 -9.52
C GLU A 351 -18.54 3.78 -8.08
N VAL A 352 -17.53 2.97 -7.77
CA VAL A 352 -17.04 2.81 -6.39
C VAL A 352 -16.12 3.95 -5.99
N GLN A 353 -14.97 4.10 -6.67
CA GLN A 353 -13.95 5.08 -6.31
C GLN A 353 -14.48 6.52 -6.42
N ALA A 354 -15.28 6.81 -7.46
CA ALA A 354 -15.91 8.12 -7.64
C ALA A 354 -16.91 8.48 -6.52
N ASN A 355 -17.47 7.50 -5.81
CA ASN A 355 -18.43 7.71 -4.71
C ASN A 355 -17.83 7.46 -3.32
N MET A 356 -16.52 7.24 -3.20
CA MET A 356 -15.86 6.91 -1.95
C MET A 356 -16.18 7.87 -0.79
N GLY A 357 -16.23 9.18 -1.07
CA GLY A 357 -16.67 10.18 -0.10
C GLY A 357 -18.12 9.96 0.36
N ASN A 358 -19.04 9.81 -0.59
CA ASN A 358 -20.46 9.60 -0.30
C ASN A 358 -20.72 8.31 0.49
N ILE A 359 -19.95 7.25 0.24
CA ILE A 359 -20.04 5.98 0.98
C ILE A 359 -19.70 6.20 2.46
N ILE A 360 -18.57 6.85 2.73
CA ILE A 360 -18.14 7.16 4.10
C ILE A 360 -19.10 8.13 4.79
N ASP A 361 -19.55 9.17 4.09
CA ASP A 361 -20.55 10.11 4.60
C ASP A 361 -21.86 9.40 4.98
N SER A 362 -22.31 8.40 4.20
CA SER A 362 -23.50 7.60 4.52
C SER A 362 -23.32 6.77 5.79
N LEU A 363 -22.16 6.11 5.96
CA LEU A 363 -21.83 5.37 7.18
C LEU A 363 -21.92 6.29 8.41
N MET A 364 -21.25 7.44 8.36
CA MET A 364 -21.28 8.39 9.48
C MET A 364 -22.68 8.97 9.73
N ALA A 365 -23.45 9.27 8.69
CA ALA A 365 -24.81 9.80 8.82
C ALA A 365 -25.78 8.81 9.48
N GLU A 366 -25.55 7.51 9.32
CA GLU A 366 -26.30 6.43 9.97
C GLU A 366 -25.73 6.07 11.35
N GLY A 367 -24.74 6.82 11.83
CA GLY A 367 -24.16 6.66 13.17
C GLY A 367 -23.20 5.48 13.29
N LYS A 368 -22.66 4.97 12.17
CA LYS A 368 -21.62 3.95 12.18
C LYS A 368 -20.28 4.59 12.54
N ASN A 369 -19.45 3.91 13.32
CA ASN A 369 -18.14 4.42 13.67
C ASN A 369 -17.17 4.25 12.51
N VAL A 370 -16.44 5.30 12.13
CA VAL A 370 -15.44 5.26 11.06
C VAL A 370 -14.09 5.73 11.58
N GLY A 371 -13.02 5.06 11.17
CA GLY A 371 -11.65 5.48 11.43
C GLY A 371 -10.78 5.42 10.18
N ILE A 372 -9.86 6.36 10.03
CA ILE A 372 -8.84 6.37 8.97
C ILE A 372 -7.47 6.43 9.63
N ILE A 373 -6.58 5.55 9.20
CA ILE A 373 -5.24 5.39 9.76
C ILE A 373 -4.23 5.50 8.63
N ALA A 374 -3.30 6.43 8.76
CA ALA A 374 -2.22 6.65 7.80
C ALA A 374 -0.86 6.57 8.48
N GLU A 375 0.13 6.11 7.74
CA GLU A 375 1.50 5.97 8.22
C GLU A 375 2.45 6.84 7.38
N TYR A 376 3.55 7.28 7.99
CA TYR A 376 4.44 8.23 7.34
C TYR A 376 5.89 8.19 7.84
N GLY A 377 6.76 8.87 7.10
CA GLY A 377 8.15 9.09 7.46
C GLY A 377 9.14 8.22 6.69
N TYR A 378 8.69 7.47 5.69
CA TYR A 378 9.54 6.67 4.82
C TYR A 378 9.48 7.12 3.36
N PRO A 379 10.51 6.78 2.55
CA PRO A 379 10.51 7.06 1.13
C PRO A 379 9.66 6.04 0.37
N ILE A 380 9.10 6.44 -0.77
CA ILE A 380 8.47 5.50 -1.71
C ILE A 380 9.51 4.57 -2.34
N ALA A 381 9.07 3.39 -2.80
CA ALA A 381 9.90 2.56 -3.64
C ALA A 381 10.32 3.28 -4.94
N PRO A 382 11.56 3.10 -5.42
CA PRO A 382 12.06 3.74 -6.63
C PRO A 382 11.36 3.20 -7.88
N ALA A 383 11.50 3.89 -9.01
CA ALA A 383 10.82 3.60 -10.30
C ALA A 383 9.38 4.15 -10.40
N THR A 384 9.13 5.30 -9.76
CA THR A 384 7.91 6.10 -9.85
C THR A 384 8.28 7.51 -10.31
N SER A 385 7.32 8.23 -10.89
CA SER A 385 7.45 9.65 -11.19
C SER A 385 7.45 10.53 -9.93
N ASP A 386 6.96 10.02 -8.80
CA ASP A 386 6.73 10.75 -7.55
C ASP A 386 7.77 10.40 -6.45
N ASN A 387 9.04 10.61 -6.78
CA ASN A 387 10.18 10.08 -6.04
C ASN A 387 10.40 10.67 -4.63
N ASP A 388 9.90 11.87 -4.33
CA ASP A 388 10.19 12.58 -3.07
C ASP A 388 9.05 12.51 -2.04
N ARG A 389 7.95 11.82 -2.37
CA ARG A 389 6.78 11.74 -1.50
C ARG A 389 7.06 11.00 -0.21
N MET A 390 6.40 11.47 0.84
CA MET A 390 6.36 10.80 2.13
C MET A 390 5.35 9.65 2.09
N THR A 391 5.79 8.50 2.59
CA THR A 391 5.05 7.22 2.54
C THR A 391 5.22 6.45 3.84
N ASP A 392 4.49 5.34 3.92
CA ASP A 392 4.72 4.25 4.87
C ASP A 392 5.70 3.18 4.32
N PHE A 393 6.58 3.56 3.38
CA PHE A 393 7.45 2.68 2.59
C PHE A 393 6.74 1.91 1.45
N SER A 394 5.43 2.12 1.28
CA SER A 394 4.63 1.52 0.19
C SER A 394 3.72 2.55 -0.48
N ILE A 395 2.79 3.11 0.29
CA ILE A 395 1.72 4.00 -0.16
C ILE A 395 2.01 5.41 0.33
N CYS A 396 1.63 6.40 -0.47
CA CYS A 396 1.81 7.78 -0.08
C CYS A 396 0.84 8.17 1.03
N THR A 397 1.35 8.83 2.07
CA THR A 397 0.58 9.26 3.24
C THR A 397 -0.62 10.15 2.83
N ALA A 398 -0.45 11.00 1.81
CA ALA A 398 -1.52 11.84 1.28
C ALA A 398 -2.70 11.01 0.72
N GLN A 399 -2.44 9.85 0.12
CA GLN A 399 -3.47 8.97 -0.41
C GLN A 399 -4.16 8.16 0.70
N GLU A 400 -3.39 7.62 1.65
CA GLU A 400 -3.94 6.87 2.80
C GLU A 400 -4.87 7.71 3.67
N SER A 401 -4.57 9.01 3.78
CA SER A 401 -5.28 9.96 4.64
C SER A 401 -6.39 10.74 3.92
N PHE A 402 -6.74 10.36 2.69
CA PHE A 402 -7.75 11.05 1.88
C PHE A 402 -7.43 12.55 1.68
N GLY A 403 -6.16 12.87 1.44
CA GLY A 403 -5.72 14.18 0.96
C GLY A 403 -5.01 15.07 1.97
N ALA A 404 -4.28 14.52 2.95
CA ALA A 404 -3.39 15.33 3.77
C ALA A 404 -2.34 16.03 2.90
N THR A 405 -2.01 17.27 3.24
CA THR A 405 -0.89 17.98 2.62
C THR A 405 0.36 17.55 3.35
N CYS A 406 1.28 16.91 2.62
CA CYS A 406 2.51 16.36 3.16
C CYS A 406 3.70 17.13 2.63
N SER A 407 4.76 17.26 3.44
CA SER A 407 6.07 17.66 2.93
C SER A 407 6.69 16.53 2.10
N GLU A 408 7.81 16.84 1.44
CA GLU A 408 8.74 15.80 0.98
C GLU A 408 9.25 14.98 2.17
N VAL A 409 9.72 13.76 1.92
CA VAL A 409 10.11 12.77 2.96
C VAL A 409 11.18 13.30 3.94
N ASP A 410 12.08 14.16 3.49
CA ASP A 410 13.12 14.82 4.28
C ASP A 410 12.91 16.34 4.42
N GLY A 411 11.70 16.79 4.12
CA GLY A 411 11.29 18.18 4.24
C GLY A 411 10.40 18.43 5.44
N ILE A 412 10.02 19.71 5.54
CA ILE A 412 8.90 20.19 6.35
C ILE A 412 8.08 21.16 5.48
N LEU A 413 6.82 21.39 5.84
CA LEU A 413 5.92 22.35 5.19
C LEU A 413 6.41 23.81 5.33
N GLY A 414 7.27 24.06 6.32
CA GLY A 414 7.90 25.35 6.60
C GLY A 414 7.65 25.83 8.02
N LEU A 415 8.61 26.54 8.62
CA LEU A 415 8.55 26.96 10.03
C LEU A 415 7.39 27.91 10.34
N ASP A 416 7.00 28.74 9.38
CA ASP A 416 5.88 29.68 9.49
C ASP A 416 4.58 29.11 8.89
N TYR A 417 4.53 27.81 8.60
CA TYR A 417 3.37 27.17 7.99
C TYR A 417 2.14 27.29 8.91
N LYS A 418 0.99 27.48 8.28
CA LYS A 418 -0.32 27.52 8.94
C LYS A 418 -1.23 26.55 8.22
N GLN A 419 -2.09 25.88 8.99
CA GLN A 419 -3.08 24.98 8.44
C GLN A 419 -3.80 25.60 7.25
N ALA A 420 -3.92 24.85 6.16
CA ALA A 420 -4.46 25.33 4.90
C ALA A 420 -5.98 25.53 4.97
N LYS A 421 -6.69 24.70 5.73
CA LYS A 421 -8.13 24.84 5.97
C LYS A 421 -8.40 25.14 7.44
N GLU A 422 -9.23 26.15 7.69
CA GLU A 422 -9.66 26.47 9.05
C GLU A 422 -10.61 25.38 9.58
N CYS A 423 -10.28 24.77 10.72
CA CYS A 423 -11.20 23.85 11.38
C CYS A 423 -12.34 24.62 12.04
N VAL A 424 -13.57 24.16 11.84
CA VAL A 424 -14.76 24.67 12.57
C VAL A 424 -14.58 24.49 14.09
N CYS A 425 -13.87 23.44 14.50
CA CYS A 425 -13.52 23.14 15.88
C CYS A 425 -12.51 24.11 16.51
N GLY A 426 -11.84 24.94 15.70
CA GLY A 426 -10.78 25.86 16.14
C GLY A 426 -9.48 25.18 16.59
N LYS A 427 -9.34 23.86 16.38
CA LYS A 427 -8.14 23.10 16.69
C LYS A 427 -7.19 23.08 15.50
N ASN A 428 -5.90 22.87 15.80
CA ASN A 428 -4.84 22.83 14.81
C ASN A 428 -4.61 21.39 14.34
N HIS A 429 -4.67 21.16 13.03
CA HIS A 429 -4.43 19.86 12.40
C HIS A 429 -3.05 19.74 11.74
N VAL A 430 -2.09 20.58 12.12
CA VAL A 430 -0.70 20.48 11.64
C VAL A 430 0.12 19.70 12.65
N SER A 431 0.86 18.69 12.19
CA SER A 431 1.76 17.88 13.01
C SER A 431 2.88 18.75 13.60
N CYS A 432 3.34 18.44 14.81
CA CYS A 432 4.34 19.26 15.48
C CYS A 432 5.73 19.17 14.81
N ASP A 433 6.00 18.12 14.05
CA ASP A 433 7.20 18.00 13.20
C ASP A 433 7.06 18.73 11.84
N LEU A 434 5.92 19.38 11.59
CA LEU A 434 5.61 20.15 10.39
C LEU A 434 5.70 19.35 9.08
N GLN A 435 5.51 18.03 9.12
CA GLN A 435 5.50 17.20 7.92
C GLN A 435 4.09 17.00 7.35
N ILE A 436 3.05 17.15 8.17
CA ILE A 436 1.66 16.88 7.79
C ILE A 436 0.76 18.05 8.19
N ASP A 437 -0.07 18.48 7.24
CA ASP A 437 -1.27 19.26 7.50
C ASP A 437 -2.50 18.38 7.18
N ALA A 438 -3.09 17.84 8.24
CA ALA A 438 -4.28 17.02 8.15
C ALA A 438 -5.55 17.85 7.91
N SER A 439 -5.51 19.19 8.02
CA SER A 439 -6.69 20.03 7.72
C SER A 439 -7.17 19.87 6.28
N THR A 440 -6.32 19.39 5.37
CA THR A 440 -6.70 19.17 3.98
C THR A 440 -7.32 17.81 3.71
N CYS A 441 -7.21 16.85 4.64
CA CYS A 441 -7.92 15.56 4.58
C CYS A 441 -9.42 15.77 4.34
N LEU A 442 -10.06 14.77 3.75
CA LEU A 442 -11.52 14.75 3.66
C LEU A 442 -12.18 14.62 5.04
N TYR A 443 -11.54 13.88 5.97
CA TYR A 443 -12.09 13.54 7.29
C TYR A 443 -11.11 13.78 8.46
N PRO A 444 -10.61 15.01 8.67
CA PRO A 444 -9.51 15.29 9.60
C PRO A 444 -9.77 14.83 11.04
N ASP A 445 -11.01 14.93 11.53
CA ASP A 445 -11.33 14.62 12.93
C ASP A 445 -11.35 13.10 13.24
N ILE A 446 -11.29 12.25 12.22
CA ILE A 446 -11.26 10.78 12.35
C ILE A 446 -10.08 10.16 11.58
N THR A 447 -9.05 10.95 11.31
CA THR A 447 -7.81 10.50 10.65
C THR A 447 -6.63 10.60 11.61
N TRP A 448 -6.04 9.46 11.95
CA TRP A 448 -4.84 9.35 12.78
C TRP A 448 -3.61 9.04 11.94
N PHE A 449 -2.45 9.54 12.40
CA PHE A 449 -1.16 9.39 11.73
C PHE A 449 -0.13 8.79 12.67
N ALA A 450 0.67 7.85 12.18
CA ALA A 450 1.88 7.39 12.89
C ALA A 450 3.14 7.58 12.06
N LYS A 451 4.13 8.25 12.68
CA LYS A 451 5.47 8.38 12.15
C LYS A 451 6.29 7.13 12.39
N GLY A 452 7.09 6.73 11.41
CA GLY A 452 8.11 5.68 11.59
C GLY A 452 7.53 4.27 11.67
N LEU A 453 6.33 4.05 11.12
CA LEU A 453 5.79 2.72 10.85
C LEU A 453 5.90 2.42 9.35
N LYS A 454 6.28 1.18 9.03
CA LYS A 454 6.29 0.64 7.67
C LYS A 454 4.96 -0.05 7.44
N HIS A 455 4.48 -0.04 6.19
CA HIS A 455 3.17 -0.55 5.74
C HIS A 455 2.69 -1.82 6.48
N ASP A 456 3.51 -2.86 6.59
CA ASP A 456 3.12 -4.17 7.16
C ASP A 456 3.37 -4.32 8.69
N ALA A 457 3.96 -3.30 9.33
CA ALA A 457 4.28 -3.34 10.76
C ALA A 457 3.12 -2.86 11.65
N GLY A 458 2.25 -2.00 11.12
CA GLY A 458 1.40 -1.12 11.93
C GLY A 458 0.22 -1.75 12.67
N GLY A 459 -0.44 -2.76 12.11
CA GLY A 459 -1.79 -3.12 12.58
C GLY A 459 -1.85 -3.50 14.06
N ARG A 460 -0.80 -4.15 14.58
CA ARG A 460 -0.67 -4.50 16.01
C ARG A 460 -0.45 -3.30 16.93
N PHE A 461 0.18 -2.23 16.43
CA PHE A 461 0.38 -1.00 17.21
C PHE A 461 -0.93 -0.23 17.43
N TRP A 462 -1.90 -0.44 16.55
CA TRP A 462 -3.19 0.27 16.54
C TRP A 462 -4.33 -0.47 17.25
N ALA A 463 -4.08 -1.69 17.73
CA ALA A 463 -5.13 -2.59 18.24
C ALA A 463 -6.05 -1.93 19.29
N ASP A 464 -5.49 -1.20 20.24
CA ASP A 464 -6.27 -0.54 21.29
C ASP A 464 -7.11 0.63 20.74
N LEU A 465 -6.59 1.38 19.76
CA LEU A 465 -7.38 2.42 19.07
C LEU A 465 -8.50 1.78 18.24
N PHE A 466 -8.25 0.62 17.62
CA PHE A 466 -9.29 -0.09 16.87
C PHE A 466 -10.41 -0.53 17.79
N ASP A 467 -10.08 -1.11 18.95
CA ASP A 467 -11.05 -1.45 19.98
C ASP A 467 -11.87 -0.23 20.43
N LEU A 468 -11.22 0.93 20.64
CA LEU A 468 -11.92 2.17 20.98
C LEU A 468 -12.88 2.62 19.88
N ILE A 469 -12.47 2.60 18.61
CA ILE A 469 -13.31 3.01 17.48
C ILE A 469 -14.48 2.02 17.32
N ILE A 470 -14.21 0.72 17.33
CA ILE A 470 -15.18 -0.33 17.04
C ILE A 470 -16.24 -0.41 18.14
N TYR A 471 -15.82 -0.47 19.40
CA TYR A 471 -16.74 -0.80 20.48
C TYR A 471 -17.35 0.42 21.19
N SER A 472 -16.92 1.65 20.87
CA SER A 472 -17.59 2.85 21.39
C SER A 472 -19.05 2.94 20.94
N ASP A 473 -19.90 3.53 21.78
CA ASP A 473 -21.32 3.77 21.49
C ASP A 473 -21.57 5.03 20.63
N ARG A 474 -20.48 5.73 20.29
CA ARG A 474 -20.47 6.94 19.47
C ARG A 474 -19.22 6.98 18.61
N GLN A 475 -19.27 7.77 17.54
CA GLN A 475 -18.08 8.16 16.80
C GLN A 475 -17.09 8.84 17.75
N ILE A 476 -15.87 8.31 17.80
CA ILE A 476 -14.75 8.95 18.48
C ILE A 476 -13.93 9.75 17.47
N SER A 477 -13.26 10.78 17.95
CA SER A 477 -12.39 11.66 17.19
C SER A 477 -10.97 11.64 17.72
N VAL A 478 -10.05 12.20 16.94
CA VAL A 478 -8.62 12.41 17.29
C VAL A 478 -8.40 13.29 18.54
N TRP A 479 -9.48 13.74 19.18
CA TRP A 479 -9.49 14.64 20.32
C TRP A 479 -10.08 14.04 21.59
N ASP A 480 -10.69 12.86 21.50
CA ASP A 480 -11.43 12.26 22.61
C ASP A 480 -10.50 11.60 23.64
N TYR A 481 -9.35 11.07 23.19
CA TYR A 481 -8.39 10.36 24.03
C TYR A 481 -7.01 10.98 23.91
N SER A 482 -6.42 11.35 25.04
CA SER A 482 -5.09 11.97 25.10
C SER A 482 -3.96 10.99 24.72
N ASP A 483 -4.21 9.69 24.94
CA ASP A 483 -3.32 8.58 24.60
C ASP A 483 -3.29 8.29 23.08
N TYR A 484 -4.34 8.66 22.33
CA TYR A 484 -4.44 8.48 20.87
C TYR A 484 -4.75 9.81 20.15
N PRO A 485 -3.84 10.79 20.22
CA PRO A 485 -4.00 12.06 19.52
C PRO A 485 -3.84 11.88 18.01
N GLN A 486 -4.17 12.91 17.23
CA GLN A 486 -4.07 12.86 15.76
C GLN A 486 -2.70 12.41 15.23
N PHE A 487 -1.61 12.79 15.89
CA PHE A 487 -0.24 12.49 15.46
C PHE A 487 0.51 11.70 16.53
N MET A 488 0.99 10.53 16.16
CA MET A 488 1.78 9.63 16.99
C MET A 488 3.10 9.27 16.31
N GLU A 489 4.02 8.69 17.07
CA GLU A 489 5.27 8.15 16.56
C GLU A 489 5.54 6.76 17.12
N ASN A 490 6.16 5.92 16.29
CA ASN A 490 6.72 4.64 16.71
C ASN A 490 7.91 4.89 17.64
N TYR A 491 7.77 4.47 18.89
CA TYR A 491 8.82 4.54 19.89
C TYR A 491 9.50 3.17 20.07
N GLU A 492 10.80 3.11 19.75
CA GLU A 492 11.66 1.93 19.93
C GLU A 492 11.13 0.63 19.28
N ASP A 493 10.43 0.73 18.14
CA ASP A 493 9.81 -0.41 17.43
C ASP A 493 8.88 -1.25 18.32
N SER A 494 8.34 -0.64 19.37
CA SER A 494 7.63 -1.34 20.45
C SER A 494 6.20 -0.85 20.60
N PHE A 495 5.95 0.47 20.65
CA PHE A 495 4.61 1.02 20.84
C PHE A 495 4.47 2.43 20.23
N LEU A 496 3.24 2.86 20.02
CA LEU A 496 2.93 4.24 19.61
C LEU A 496 2.87 5.16 20.82
N VAL A 497 3.45 6.35 20.69
CA VAL A 497 3.33 7.44 21.67
C VAL A 497 2.83 8.70 20.98
N PRO A 498 2.19 9.63 21.70
CA PRO A 498 1.93 10.98 21.18
C PRO A 498 3.19 11.58 20.57
N LEU A 499 3.10 12.07 19.33
CA LEU A 499 4.21 12.72 18.67
C LEU A 499 4.58 13.98 19.44
N THR A 500 5.83 14.08 19.87
CA THR A 500 6.36 15.28 20.53
C THR A 500 7.46 15.90 19.69
N ASN A 501 7.57 17.23 19.70
CA ASN A 501 8.70 17.93 19.08
C ASN A 501 9.49 18.65 20.18
N ASP A 502 10.79 18.37 20.28
CA ASP A 502 11.73 19.01 21.20
C ASP A 502 12.35 20.30 20.63
N GLY A 503 11.88 20.76 19.46
CA GLY A 503 12.42 21.87 18.69
C GLY A 503 13.46 21.43 17.65
N THR A 504 13.55 20.14 17.34
CA THR A 504 14.38 19.60 16.26
C THR A 504 13.52 18.95 15.16
N TYR A 505 13.75 19.38 13.92
CA TYR A 505 13.08 18.83 12.74
C TYR A 505 13.98 17.78 12.10
N ALA A 506 14.19 16.69 12.85
CA ALA A 506 15.04 15.60 12.40
C ALA A 506 14.33 14.72 11.39
N THR A 507 15.02 14.43 10.29
CA THR A 507 14.57 13.50 9.25
C THR A 507 15.28 12.16 9.42
N PRO A 508 14.71 11.03 8.93
CA PRO A 508 15.38 9.73 9.00
C PRO A 508 16.75 9.70 8.32
N PHE A 509 17.07 10.70 7.51
CA PHE A 509 18.30 10.80 6.71
C PHE A 509 19.38 11.67 7.34
N GLU A 510 19.19 12.25 8.53
CA GLU A 510 20.15 13.20 9.13
C GLU A 510 21.59 12.70 9.29
N ASP A 511 21.78 11.41 9.57
CA ASP A 511 23.11 10.80 9.79
C ASP A 511 23.90 10.47 8.51
N THR A 512 23.36 10.84 7.35
CA THR A 512 24.04 10.62 6.06
C THR A 512 25.09 11.72 5.82
N LEU A 513 26.23 11.35 5.24
CA LEU A 513 27.38 12.22 4.98
C LEU A 513 27.01 13.46 4.15
N ILE A 514 25.95 13.35 3.34
CA ILE A 514 25.47 14.40 2.45
C ILE A 514 24.46 15.33 3.14
N PHE A 515 23.56 14.80 3.97
CA PHE A 515 22.46 15.57 4.57
C PHE A 515 22.83 16.27 5.89
N GLY A 516 23.90 15.85 6.57
CA GLY A 516 24.42 16.52 7.78
C GLY A 516 24.87 17.99 7.58
N ARG A 517 24.79 18.54 6.36
CA ARG A 517 25.11 19.94 6.03
C ARG A 517 23.93 20.92 6.05
N PHE A 518 22.67 20.46 6.12
CA PHE A 518 21.48 21.32 6.04
C PHE A 518 20.68 21.34 7.35
N ARG A 519 21.30 21.74 8.46
CA ARG A 519 20.56 22.09 9.68
C ARG A 519 19.84 23.42 9.50
N ALA A 520 18.52 23.41 9.38
CA ALA A 520 17.71 24.56 9.75
C ALA A 520 17.46 24.50 11.27
N LYS A 521 18.25 25.25 12.04
CA LYS A 521 17.92 25.50 13.46
C LYS A 521 16.81 26.56 13.51
N GLY A 522 15.56 26.12 13.54
CA GLY A 522 14.43 26.94 13.93
C GLY A 522 14.05 26.63 15.37
N GLY A 523 14.24 27.58 16.30
CA GLY A 523 13.63 27.49 17.62
C GLY A 523 12.18 27.98 17.52
N CYS A 524 11.25 27.26 18.16
CA CYS A 524 9.87 27.70 18.36
C CYS A 524 9.77 29.05 19.09
#